data_AF-A0A9E8KPN6-F1
#
_entry.id   AF-A0A9E8KPN6-F1
#
_cell.length_a   1.000
_cell.length_b   1.000
_cell.length_c   1.000
_cell.angle_alpha   90.00
_cell.angle_beta   90.00
_cell.angle_gamma   90.00
#
_symmetry.space_group_name_H-M   'P 1'
#
loop_
_entity.id
_entity.type
_entity.pdbx_description
1 polymer ?
#
loop_
_entity_poly.entity_id
_entity_poly.type
_entity_poly.pdbx_seq_one_letter_code
_entity_poly.pdbx_strand_id
1 'polypeptide(L)'
;MVFGPGGAGGVAAELKVDQVIELIQFVRQALEESDFRFLEWITETAFDMISKIMELYLNLDKTLESIVSMTELEFATYWKKVSMAQKAVKNECRRILTGAEIVSGMTPIAKSRVLNRISKTYLFEVGSFSFDDDELQASACMKLLESICSERELIEVLRLMGESESKGRSDILIKSFKRIFDHLLFQSKQKNKARIWLQNRGGAYDVLE
;
A
#
# COMPACT_ATOMS: atom_id res chain seq x y z
N MET A 1 -18.57 12.34 18.76
CA MET A 1 -19.86 12.48 18.05
C MET A 1 -20.87 11.54 18.67
N VAL A 2 -22.11 11.99 18.91
CA VAL A 2 -23.25 11.13 19.33
C VAL A 2 -24.46 11.49 18.48
N PHE A 3 -25.16 10.48 17.95
CA PHE A 3 -26.59 10.54 17.63
C PHE A 3 -27.19 9.11 17.57
N GLY A 4 -28.29 8.86 18.30
CA GLY A 4 -29.19 7.70 18.09
C GLY A 4 -29.56 6.91 19.36
N PRO A 5 -30.84 6.52 19.57
CA PRO A 5 -31.43 6.34 20.90
C PRO A 5 -31.24 4.94 21.51
N GLY A 6 -30.94 4.94 22.82
CA GLY A 6 -31.42 3.98 23.82
C GLY A 6 -31.18 2.48 23.58
N GLY A 7 -30.16 1.92 24.23
CA GLY A 7 -30.14 0.48 24.54
C GLY A 7 -28.77 -0.10 24.89
N ALA A 8 -27.70 0.40 24.27
CA ALA A 8 -26.32 -0.01 24.59
C ALA A 8 -25.64 1.12 25.35
N GLY A 9 -25.13 0.85 26.55
CA GLY A 9 -24.41 1.80 27.39
C GLY A 9 -23.11 2.26 26.74
N GLY A 10 -23.19 3.17 25.77
CA GLY A 10 -22.04 3.83 25.17
C GLY A 10 -21.66 5.04 26.01
N VAL A 11 -20.45 5.04 26.56
CA VAL A 11 -19.86 6.25 27.15
C VAL A 11 -19.20 7.02 26.02
N ALA A 12 -19.70 8.22 25.73
CA ALA A 12 -19.05 9.14 24.81
C ALA A 12 -18.05 10.00 25.59
N ALA A 13 -16.77 9.89 25.27
CA ALA A 13 -15.71 10.74 25.82
C ALA A 13 -15.17 11.67 24.73
N GLU A 14 -14.98 12.95 25.06
CA GLU A 14 -14.20 13.86 24.23
C GLU A 14 -12.73 13.68 24.59
N LEU A 15 -11.92 13.29 23.61
CA LEU A 15 -10.50 13.00 23.81
C LEU A 15 -9.66 14.21 23.39
N LYS A 16 -8.72 14.58 24.26
CA LYS A 16 -7.63 15.50 23.90
C LYS A 16 -6.62 14.79 23.00
N VAL A 17 -5.77 15.58 22.34
CA VAL A 17 -4.70 15.10 21.44
C VAL A 17 -3.89 13.97 22.08
N ASP A 18 -3.39 14.18 23.30
CA ASP A 18 -2.57 13.19 24.01
C ASP A 18 -3.32 11.88 24.26
N GLN A 19 -4.62 11.96 24.57
CA GLN A 19 -5.46 10.78 24.83
C GLN A 19 -5.76 9.97 23.56
N VAL A 20 -5.84 10.63 22.40
CA VAL A 20 -5.95 9.94 21.10
C VAL A 20 -4.66 9.19 20.80
N ILE A 21 -3.49 9.80 21.08
CA ILE A 21 -2.19 9.15 20.89
C ILE A 21 -2.05 7.94 21.83
N GLU A 22 -2.42 8.09 23.11
CA GLU A 22 -2.47 6.98 24.07
C GLU A 22 -3.40 5.86 23.59
N LEU A 23 -4.58 6.20 23.04
CA LEU A 23 -5.51 5.21 22.49
C LEU A 23 -4.89 4.43 21.31
N ILE A 24 -4.19 5.11 20.41
CA ILE A 24 -3.46 4.46 19.29
C ILE A 24 -2.41 3.49 19.84
N GLN A 25 -1.63 3.91 20.84
CA GLN A 25 -0.61 3.07 21.47
C GLN A 25 -1.23 1.87 22.17
N PHE A 26 -2.33 2.09 22.90
CA PHE A 26 -3.09 1.04 23.58
C PHE A 26 -3.62 -0.01 22.61
N VAL A 27 -4.25 0.41 21.50
CA VAL A 27 -4.74 -0.50 20.45
C VAL A 27 -3.61 -1.36 19.91
N ARG A 28 -2.46 -0.74 19.61
CA ARG A 28 -1.30 -1.46 19.11
C ARG A 28 -0.79 -2.48 20.12
N GLN A 29 -0.66 -2.11 21.39
CA GLN A 29 -0.18 -3.01 22.43
C GLN A 29 -1.15 -4.19 22.65
N ALA A 30 -2.46 -3.94 22.69
CA ALA A 30 -3.47 -4.99 22.84
C ALA A 30 -3.44 -6.01 21.68
N LEU A 31 -3.19 -5.54 20.45
CA LEU A 31 -3.00 -6.41 19.28
C LEU A 31 -1.70 -7.24 19.38
N GLU A 32 -0.60 -6.64 19.85
CA GLU A 32 0.68 -7.34 20.04
C GLU A 32 0.60 -8.42 21.12
N GLU A 33 -0.14 -8.17 22.20
CA GLU A 33 -0.33 -9.10 23.32
C GLU A 33 -1.47 -10.10 23.09
N SER A 34 -2.18 -10.02 21.96
CA SER A 34 -3.37 -10.83 21.64
C SER A 34 -4.50 -10.72 22.67
N ASP A 35 -4.61 -9.59 23.38
CA ASP A 35 -5.68 -9.35 24.36
C ASP A 35 -6.87 -8.63 23.71
N PHE A 36 -7.63 -9.39 22.91
CA PHE A 36 -8.74 -8.88 22.11
C PHE A 36 -9.95 -8.39 22.92
N ARG A 37 -10.03 -8.72 24.22
CA ARG A 37 -11.16 -8.36 25.08
C ARG A 37 -11.35 -6.85 25.20
N PHE A 38 -10.26 -6.09 25.14
CA PHE A 38 -10.30 -4.63 25.22
C PHE A 38 -10.61 -3.96 23.87
N LEU A 39 -10.35 -4.65 22.76
CA LEU A 39 -10.68 -4.17 21.43
C LEU A 39 -12.20 -4.20 21.18
N GLU A 40 -12.94 -5.10 21.85
CA GLU A 40 -14.41 -5.13 21.82
C GLU A 40 -15.05 -3.85 22.36
N TRP A 41 -14.33 -3.07 23.18
CA TRP A 41 -14.83 -1.80 23.73
C TRP A 41 -14.61 -0.62 22.80
N ILE A 42 -13.82 -0.80 21.75
CA ILE A 42 -13.53 0.23 20.74
C ILE A 42 -14.50 0.03 19.59
N THR A 43 -15.24 1.09 19.25
CA THR A 43 -16.20 1.03 18.14
C THR A 43 -15.49 0.92 16.80
N GLU A 44 -16.13 0.29 15.82
CA GLU A 44 -15.62 0.19 14.45
C GLU A 44 -15.27 1.58 13.87
N THR A 45 -16.08 2.60 14.17
CA THR A 45 -15.82 3.99 13.77
C THR A 45 -14.55 4.57 14.38
N ALA A 46 -14.23 4.20 15.63
CA ALA A 46 -12.99 4.65 16.28
C ALA A 46 -11.76 3.95 15.66
N PHE A 47 -11.86 2.66 15.34
CA PHE A 47 -10.83 1.96 14.58
C PHE A 47 -10.61 2.58 13.20
N ASP A 48 -11.68 2.86 12.46
CA ASP A 48 -11.60 3.54 11.15
C ASP A 48 -10.90 4.90 11.26
N MET A 49 -11.22 5.70 12.29
CA MET A 49 -10.56 6.98 12.51
C MET A 49 -9.06 6.82 12.85
N ILE A 50 -8.70 5.84 13.71
CA ILE A 50 -7.32 5.53 14.05
C ILE A 50 -6.53 5.13 12.79
N SER A 51 -7.10 4.26 11.96
CA SER A 51 -6.50 3.86 10.68
C SER A 51 -6.25 5.07 9.78
N LYS A 52 -7.23 5.96 9.63
CA LYS A 52 -7.09 7.19 8.83
C LYS A 52 -6.01 8.13 9.37
N ILE A 53 -5.91 8.30 10.68
CA ILE A 53 -4.85 9.10 11.32
C ILE A 53 -3.49 8.51 11.00
N MET A 54 -3.32 7.19 11.15
CA MET A 54 -2.05 6.52 10.88
C MET A 54 -1.69 6.56 9.39
N GLU A 55 -2.66 6.43 8.49
CA GLU A 55 -2.45 6.60 7.07
C GLU A 55 -1.98 8.02 6.72
N LEU A 56 -2.62 9.05 7.28
CA LEU A 56 -2.16 10.42 7.09
C LEU A 56 -0.75 10.63 7.67
N TYR A 57 -0.45 10.04 8.82
CA TYR A 57 0.89 10.11 9.44
C TYR A 57 1.99 9.51 8.58
N LEU A 58 1.69 8.44 7.86
CA LEU A 58 2.66 7.80 6.96
C LEU A 58 2.78 8.52 5.61
N ASN A 59 1.78 9.30 5.21
CA ASN A 59 1.74 10.00 3.93
C ASN A 59 2.11 11.48 4.00
N LEU A 60 2.07 12.07 5.19
CA LEU A 60 2.40 13.47 5.43
C LEU A 60 3.72 13.55 6.19
N ASP A 61 4.60 14.45 5.79
CA ASP A 61 5.82 14.77 6.53
C ASP A 61 5.47 15.67 7.75
N LYS A 62 4.70 15.09 8.69
CA LYS A 62 4.16 15.74 9.89
C LYS A 62 4.24 14.78 11.07
N THR A 63 4.32 15.31 12.28
CA THR A 63 4.26 14.49 13.50
C THR A 63 2.84 13.97 13.74
N LEU A 64 2.70 12.90 14.53
CA LEU A 64 1.41 12.33 14.88
C LEU A 64 0.54 13.35 15.63
N GLU A 65 1.12 14.12 16.55
CA GLU A 65 0.47 15.21 17.28
C GLU A 65 -0.09 16.26 16.30
N SER A 66 0.66 16.62 15.27
CA SER A 66 0.22 17.59 14.27
C SER A 66 -0.96 17.08 13.44
N ILE A 67 -1.13 15.77 13.28
CA ILE A 67 -2.23 15.17 12.52
C ILE A 67 -3.46 15.04 13.38
N VAL A 68 -3.31 14.55 14.61
CA VAL A 68 -4.41 14.47 15.59
C VAL A 68 -4.96 15.87 15.92
N SER A 69 -4.10 16.91 15.89
CA SER A 69 -4.50 18.30 16.11
C SER A 69 -5.12 18.99 14.89
N MET A 70 -5.26 18.31 13.74
CA MET A 70 -5.88 18.90 12.56
C MET A 70 -7.34 19.25 12.83
N THR A 71 -7.79 20.37 12.26
CA THR A 71 -9.22 20.65 12.17
C THR A 71 -9.92 19.60 11.31
N GLU A 72 -11.22 19.41 11.52
CA GLU A 72 -12.03 18.48 10.71
C GLU A 72 -11.91 18.79 9.20
N LEU A 73 -11.86 20.08 8.83
CA LEU A 73 -11.71 20.51 7.45
C LEU A 73 -10.34 20.15 6.85
N GLU A 74 -9.26 20.38 7.60
CA GLU A 74 -7.90 20.00 7.16
C GLU A 74 -7.80 18.50 7.00
N PHE A 75 -8.28 17.75 8.00
CA PHE A 75 -8.29 16.29 7.98
C PHE A 75 -9.05 15.77 6.77
N ALA A 76 -10.28 16.24 6.54
CA ALA A 76 -11.08 15.83 5.39
C ALA A 76 -10.42 16.16 4.04
N THR A 77 -9.71 17.29 3.96
CA THR A 77 -8.99 17.71 2.75
C THR A 77 -7.81 16.79 2.46
N TYR A 78 -6.94 16.53 3.44
CA TYR A 78 -5.81 15.62 3.28
C TYR A 78 -6.26 14.19 3.03
N TRP A 79 -7.26 13.74 3.78
CA TRP A 79 -7.86 12.41 3.61
C TRP A 79 -8.41 12.21 2.20
N LYS A 80 -9.16 13.19 1.69
CA LYS A 80 -9.68 13.16 0.31
C LYS A 80 -8.54 13.05 -0.70
N LYS A 81 -7.44 13.77 -0.51
CA LYS A 81 -6.28 13.72 -1.42
C LYS A 81 -5.62 12.33 -1.43
N VAL A 82 -5.35 11.75 -0.25
CA VAL A 82 -4.75 10.41 -0.13
C VAL A 82 -5.68 9.34 -0.70
N SER A 83 -6.96 9.38 -0.31
CA SER A 83 -7.98 8.45 -0.79
C SER A 83 -8.17 8.51 -2.32
N MET A 84 -8.16 9.72 -2.91
CA MET A 84 -8.23 9.89 -4.37
C MET A 84 -7.02 9.27 -5.09
N ALA A 85 -5.81 9.48 -4.57
CA ALA A 85 -4.60 8.92 -5.15
C ALA A 85 -4.62 7.38 -5.10
N GLN A 86 -5.01 6.81 -3.96
CA GLN A 86 -5.13 5.37 -3.80
C GLN A 86 -6.21 4.79 -4.71
N LYS A 87 -7.40 5.40 -4.78
CA LYS A 87 -8.48 4.97 -5.68
C LYS A 87 -8.04 4.98 -7.15
N ALA A 88 -7.29 6.01 -7.55
CA ALA A 88 -6.73 6.09 -8.89
C ALA A 88 -5.77 4.91 -9.18
N VAL A 89 -4.89 4.57 -8.24
CA VAL A 89 -3.97 3.44 -8.37
C VAL A 89 -4.69 2.09 -8.41
N LYS A 90 -5.68 1.86 -7.52
CA LYS A 90 -6.48 0.61 -7.54
C LYS A 90 -7.27 0.48 -8.85
N ASN A 91 -7.82 1.58 -9.38
CA ASN A 91 -8.47 1.58 -10.69
C ASN A 91 -7.49 1.29 -11.84
N GLU A 92 -6.29 1.86 -11.79
CA GLU A 92 -5.21 1.55 -12.73
C GLU A 92 -4.87 0.05 -12.72
N CYS A 93 -4.75 -0.56 -11.53
CA CYS A 93 -4.52 -1.99 -11.36
C CYS A 93 -5.65 -2.84 -11.97
N ARG A 94 -6.91 -2.49 -11.73
CA ARG A 94 -8.07 -3.19 -12.33
C ARG A 94 -8.02 -3.14 -13.86
N ARG A 95 -7.64 -2.00 -14.45
CA ARG A 95 -7.49 -1.86 -15.91
C ARG A 95 -6.35 -2.70 -16.49
N ILE A 96 -5.22 -2.80 -15.77
CA ILE A 96 -4.10 -3.68 -16.17
C ILE A 96 -4.57 -5.14 -16.19
N LEU A 97 -5.32 -5.55 -15.17
CA LEU A 97 -5.82 -6.92 -15.05
C LEU A 97 -6.82 -7.29 -16.14
N THR A 98 -7.65 -6.36 -16.62
CA THR A 98 -8.62 -6.63 -17.69
C THR A 98 -8.08 -6.35 -19.10
N GLY A 99 -7.12 -5.44 -19.28
CA GLY A 99 -6.64 -4.98 -20.58
C GLY A 99 -5.34 -5.62 -21.05
N ALA A 100 -5.36 -6.91 -21.40
CA ALA A 100 -4.16 -7.65 -21.82
C ALA A 100 -3.41 -7.01 -23.02
N GLU A 101 -4.14 -6.55 -24.05
CA GLU A 101 -3.55 -5.96 -25.25
C GLU A 101 -2.83 -4.62 -24.98
N ILE A 102 -3.42 -3.79 -24.11
CA ILE A 102 -2.85 -2.49 -23.74
C ILE A 102 -1.50 -2.71 -23.05
N VAL A 103 -1.40 -3.72 -22.17
CA VAL A 103 -0.20 -4.03 -21.40
C VAL A 103 0.94 -4.52 -22.32
N SER A 104 0.64 -5.38 -23.30
CA SER A 104 1.65 -5.87 -24.25
C SER A 104 2.23 -4.78 -25.16
N GLY A 105 1.45 -3.76 -25.51
CA GLY A 105 1.89 -2.65 -26.36
C GLY A 105 2.64 -1.52 -25.64
N MET A 106 2.81 -1.61 -24.31
CA MET A 106 3.46 -0.54 -23.55
C MET A 106 4.95 -0.45 -23.84
N THR A 107 5.44 0.78 -23.99
CA THR A 107 6.88 1.04 -24.04
C THR A 107 7.55 0.81 -22.68
N PRO A 108 8.87 0.56 -22.62
CA PRO A 108 9.58 0.36 -21.35
C PRO A 108 9.41 1.52 -20.36
N ILE A 109 9.40 2.77 -20.85
CA ILE A 109 9.16 3.96 -20.01
C ILE A 109 7.72 4.03 -19.48
N ALA A 110 6.74 3.58 -20.27
CA ALA A 110 5.35 3.53 -19.80
C ALA A 110 5.21 2.44 -18.72
N LYS A 111 5.80 1.25 -18.94
CA LYS A 111 5.84 0.17 -17.94
C LYS A 111 6.53 0.63 -16.65
N SER A 112 7.65 1.35 -16.74
CA SER A 112 8.36 1.85 -15.56
C SER A 112 7.53 2.85 -14.75
N ARG A 113 6.86 3.79 -15.42
CA ARG A 113 5.99 4.78 -14.75
C ARG A 113 4.82 4.13 -14.04
N VAL A 114 4.18 3.15 -14.68
CA VAL A 114 3.07 2.41 -14.08
C VAL A 114 3.57 1.58 -12.90
N LEU A 115 4.62 0.78 -13.09
CA LEU A 115 5.23 -0.01 -12.01
C LEU A 115 5.65 0.87 -10.83
N ASN A 116 6.23 2.04 -11.07
CA ASN A 116 6.61 2.98 -10.02
C ASN A 116 5.41 3.46 -9.18
N ARG A 117 4.22 3.62 -9.79
CA ARG A 117 2.99 3.98 -9.06
C ARG A 117 2.38 2.81 -8.33
N ILE A 118 2.17 1.68 -9.01
CA ILE A 118 1.44 0.55 -8.43
C ILE A 118 2.28 -0.26 -7.43
N SER A 119 3.61 -0.13 -7.46
CA SER A 119 4.51 -0.73 -6.48
C SER A 119 4.77 0.14 -5.25
N LYS A 120 4.20 1.35 -5.19
CA LYS A 120 4.09 2.08 -3.92
C LYS A 120 2.96 1.44 -3.13
N THR A 121 3.31 0.86 -1.98
CA THR A 121 2.35 0.24 -1.06
C THR A 121 1.39 1.31 -0.56
N TYR A 122 0.09 1.13 -0.80
CA TYR A 122 -0.95 1.93 -0.17
C TYR A 122 -1.50 1.09 0.96
N LEU A 123 -1.26 1.53 2.19
CA LEU A 123 -1.28 0.65 3.36
C LEU A 123 -2.62 -0.03 3.62
N PHE A 124 -3.78 0.56 3.32
CA PHE A 124 -5.09 -0.08 3.56
C PHE A 124 -6.16 0.51 2.64
N GLU A 125 -6.97 -0.30 1.95
CA GLU A 125 -8.18 0.22 1.30
C GLU A 125 -9.15 0.70 2.40
N VAL A 126 -9.68 1.91 2.25
CA VAL A 126 -10.60 2.51 3.23
C VAL A 126 -11.78 1.56 3.48
N GLY A 127 -11.91 1.05 4.71
CA GLY A 127 -12.94 0.10 5.10
C GLY A 127 -12.61 -1.38 4.79
N SER A 128 -11.38 -1.69 4.41
CA SER A 128 -10.87 -3.06 4.29
C SER A 128 -10.01 -3.41 5.50
N PHE A 129 -10.43 -4.42 6.26
CA PHE A 129 -9.63 -5.08 7.29
C PHE A 129 -8.87 -6.28 6.71
N SER A 130 -8.76 -6.36 5.38
CA SER A 130 -8.12 -7.47 4.69
C SER A 130 -6.62 -7.26 4.60
N PHE A 131 -5.86 -8.19 5.18
CA PHE A 131 -4.41 -8.29 4.96
C PHE A 131 -4.03 -8.58 3.50
N ASP A 132 -5.00 -8.81 2.61
CA ASP A 132 -4.83 -9.07 1.17
C ASP A 132 -4.97 -7.83 0.28
N ASP A 133 -5.06 -6.60 0.81
CA ASP A 133 -5.31 -5.39 0.00
C ASP A 133 -4.23 -5.13 -1.07
N ASP A 134 -3.01 -5.57 -0.81
CA ASP A 134 -1.89 -5.47 -1.75
C ASP A 134 -1.96 -6.52 -2.88
N GLU A 135 -2.86 -7.50 -2.80
CA GLU A 135 -2.98 -8.55 -3.81
C GLU A 135 -3.42 -8.00 -5.17
N LEU A 136 -4.29 -6.98 -5.20
CA LEU A 136 -4.68 -6.32 -6.46
C LEU A 136 -3.47 -5.67 -7.14
N GLN A 137 -2.63 -4.98 -6.37
CA GLN A 137 -1.43 -4.32 -6.86
C GLN A 137 -0.36 -5.34 -7.27
N ALA A 138 -0.17 -6.39 -6.47
CA ALA A 138 0.75 -7.48 -6.78
C ALA A 138 0.34 -8.23 -8.06
N SER A 139 -0.95 -8.56 -8.22
CA SER A 139 -1.49 -9.19 -9.42
C SER A 139 -1.29 -8.30 -10.66
N ALA A 140 -1.57 -7.00 -10.56
CA ALA A 140 -1.35 -6.07 -11.66
C ALA A 140 0.15 -5.91 -12.00
N CYS A 141 1.00 -5.83 -10.97
CA CYS A 141 2.45 -5.78 -11.10
C CYS A 141 2.98 -7.02 -11.82
N MET A 142 2.53 -8.21 -11.41
CA MET A 142 2.91 -9.47 -12.04
C MET A 142 2.49 -9.50 -13.51
N LYS A 143 1.27 -9.06 -13.84
CA LYS A 143 0.80 -9.01 -15.23
C LYS A 143 1.64 -8.06 -16.10
N LEU A 144 2.09 -6.94 -15.56
CA LEU A 144 3.04 -6.05 -16.25
C LEU A 144 4.40 -6.72 -16.47
N LEU A 145 4.93 -7.41 -15.47
CA LEU A 145 6.19 -8.15 -15.60
C LEU A 145 6.09 -9.25 -16.66
N GLU A 146 4.98 -9.98 -16.72
CA GLU A 146 4.75 -11.01 -17.75
C GLU A 146 4.80 -10.46 -19.18
N SER A 147 4.46 -9.18 -19.37
CA SER A 147 4.53 -8.52 -20.68
C SER A 147 5.94 -8.09 -21.11
N ILE A 148 6.94 -8.19 -20.23
CA ILE A 148 8.32 -7.84 -20.56
C ILE A 148 8.93 -9.01 -21.34
N CYS A 149 9.44 -8.81 -22.54
CA CYS A 149 9.86 -9.93 -23.40
C CYS A 149 11.35 -10.29 -23.25
N SER A 150 12.16 -9.45 -22.59
CA SER A 150 13.60 -9.68 -22.45
C SER A 150 14.17 -9.20 -21.13
N GLU A 151 15.32 -9.75 -20.74
CA GLU A 151 16.11 -9.27 -19.58
C GLU A 151 16.56 -7.82 -19.78
N ARG A 152 16.97 -7.45 -21.00
CA ARG A 152 17.36 -6.07 -21.33
C ARG A 152 16.22 -5.09 -21.10
N GLU A 153 15.01 -5.45 -21.50
CA GLU A 153 13.82 -4.64 -21.25
C GLU A 153 13.54 -4.52 -19.75
N LEU A 154 13.65 -5.62 -18.98
CA LEU A 154 13.49 -5.60 -17.53
C LEU A 154 14.46 -4.63 -16.85
N ILE A 155 15.75 -4.72 -17.18
CA ILE A 155 16.78 -3.82 -16.63
C ILE A 155 16.47 -2.36 -16.97
N GLU A 156 16.02 -2.09 -18.21
CA GLU A 156 15.66 -0.74 -18.62
C GLU A 156 14.46 -0.21 -17.84
N VAL A 157 13.39 -1.01 -17.71
CA VAL A 157 12.20 -0.67 -16.95
C VAL A 157 12.57 -0.34 -15.50
N LEU A 158 13.35 -1.19 -14.84
CA LEU A 158 13.74 -0.97 -13.43
C LEU A 158 14.64 0.26 -13.24
N ARG A 159 15.55 0.55 -14.19
CA ARG A 159 16.36 1.78 -14.15
C ARG A 159 15.54 3.06 -14.35
N LEU A 160 14.43 2.96 -15.09
CA LEU A 160 13.51 4.07 -15.38
C LEU A 160 12.40 4.23 -14.32
N MET A 161 12.39 3.45 -13.24
CA MET A 161 11.42 3.58 -12.15
C MET A 161 11.80 4.68 -11.12
N GLY A 162 12.99 5.26 -11.23
CA GLY A 162 13.42 6.40 -10.40
C GLY A 162 12.66 7.69 -10.69
N GLU A 163 12.85 8.70 -9.84
CA GLU A 163 12.11 9.97 -9.90
C GLU A 163 12.62 10.95 -10.98
N SER A 164 13.70 10.62 -11.70
CA SER A 164 14.25 11.46 -12.76
C SER A 164 13.80 11.03 -14.16
N GLU A 165 13.60 11.99 -15.07
CA GLU A 165 13.42 11.72 -16.50
C GLU A 165 14.66 11.09 -17.17
N SER A 166 15.79 11.05 -16.46
CA SER A 166 17.03 10.40 -16.88
C SER A 166 17.14 8.96 -16.38
N LYS A 167 17.83 8.11 -17.16
CA LYS A 167 18.16 6.73 -16.82
C LYS A 167 18.87 6.66 -15.45
N GLY A 168 18.27 5.93 -14.51
CA GLY A 168 18.81 5.79 -13.17
C GLY A 168 20.14 5.03 -13.13
N ARG A 169 20.98 5.36 -12.14
CA ARG A 169 22.22 4.64 -11.81
C ARG A 169 21.90 3.24 -11.26
N SER A 170 22.94 2.42 -11.05
CA SER A 170 22.80 1.02 -10.57
C SER A 170 22.10 0.89 -9.22
N ASP A 171 22.12 1.92 -8.38
CA ASP A 171 21.41 1.99 -7.10
C ASP A 171 19.88 2.05 -7.28
N ILE A 172 19.39 2.76 -8.30
CA ILE A 172 17.96 2.86 -8.63
C ILE A 172 17.42 1.50 -9.11
N LEU A 173 18.22 0.77 -9.89
CA LEU A 173 17.90 -0.60 -10.31
C LEU A 173 17.65 -1.51 -9.10
N ILE A 174 18.58 -1.54 -8.15
CA ILE A 174 18.48 -2.38 -6.95
C ILE A 174 17.29 -1.96 -6.09
N LYS A 175 17.09 -0.67 -5.84
CA LYS A 175 15.95 -0.16 -5.06
C LYS A 175 14.62 -0.53 -5.70
N SER A 176 14.50 -0.38 -7.02
CA SER A 176 13.28 -0.72 -7.76
C SER A 176 13.01 -2.22 -7.75
N PHE A 177 14.07 -3.03 -7.88
CA PHE A 177 13.98 -4.48 -7.75
C PHE A 177 13.43 -4.89 -6.37
N LYS A 178 14.06 -4.42 -5.28
CA LYS A 178 13.61 -4.73 -3.90
C LYS A 178 12.17 -4.31 -3.65
N ARG A 179 11.78 -3.13 -4.13
CA ARG A 179 10.40 -2.66 -4.00
C ARG A 179 9.40 -3.57 -4.69
N ILE A 180 9.68 -4.03 -5.91
CA ILE A 180 8.76 -4.92 -6.63
C ILE A 180 8.78 -6.32 -6.02
N PHE A 181 9.95 -6.92 -5.87
CA PHE A 181 10.05 -8.33 -5.51
C PHE A 181 9.97 -8.55 -4.01
N ASP A 182 10.85 -7.94 -3.24
CA ASP A 182 10.97 -8.21 -1.80
C ASP A 182 9.77 -7.66 -1.02
N HIS A 183 9.33 -6.44 -1.37
CA HIS A 183 8.31 -5.72 -0.59
C HIS A 183 6.87 -5.95 -1.07
N LEU A 184 6.66 -6.25 -2.36
CA LEU A 184 5.31 -6.44 -2.92
C LEU A 184 5.05 -7.91 -3.30
N LEU A 185 5.77 -8.46 -4.26
CA LEU A 185 5.43 -9.76 -4.84
C LEU A 185 5.72 -10.94 -3.89
N PHE A 186 6.82 -10.91 -3.14
CA PHE A 186 7.16 -12.00 -2.22
C PHE A 186 6.37 -11.98 -0.91
N GLN A 187 5.63 -10.90 -0.65
CA GLN A 187 4.70 -10.77 0.46
C GLN A 187 3.25 -11.06 0.06
N SER A 188 2.99 -11.34 -1.23
CA SER A 188 1.62 -11.57 -1.75
C SER A 188 1.40 -13.01 -2.23
N LYS A 189 0.18 -13.31 -2.68
CA LYS A 189 -0.16 -14.62 -3.27
C LYS A 189 0.57 -14.85 -4.60
N GLN A 190 1.13 -13.80 -5.21
CA GLN A 190 1.94 -13.89 -6.44
C GLN A 190 3.37 -14.38 -6.20
N LYS A 191 3.81 -14.59 -4.96
CA LYS A 191 5.18 -14.99 -4.59
C LYS A 191 5.76 -16.12 -5.43
N ASN A 192 5.04 -17.24 -5.54
CA ASN A 192 5.53 -18.41 -6.28
C ASN A 192 5.65 -18.11 -7.77
N LYS A 193 4.64 -17.41 -8.33
CA LYS A 193 4.63 -16.99 -9.72
C LYS A 193 5.79 -16.04 -10.05
N ALA A 194 6.08 -15.08 -9.17
CA ALA A 194 7.19 -14.15 -9.31
C ALA A 194 8.55 -14.86 -9.27
N ARG A 195 8.72 -15.86 -8.38
CA ARG A 195 9.95 -16.67 -8.31
C ARG A 195 10.20 -17.46 -9.58
N ILE A 196 9.18 -18.17 -10.07
CA ILE A 196 9.28 -18.93 -11.32
C ILE A 196 9.61 -17.99 -12.49
N TRP A 197 8.95 -16.85 -12.57
CA TRP A 197 9.18 -15.86 -13.62
C TRP A 197 10.62 -15.31 -13.60
N LEU A 198 11.21 -15.09 -12.42
CA LEU A 198 12.61 -14.68 -12.28
C LEU A 198 13.59 -15.79 -12.67
N GLN A 199 13.36 -17.02 -12.21
CA GLN A 199 14.21 -18.18 -12.53
C GLN A 199 14.30 -18.40 -14.05
N ASN A 200 13.18 -18.24 -14.76
CA ASN A 200 13.14 -18.36 -16.21
C ASN A 200 13.92 -17.25 -16.96
N ARG A 201 14.35 -16.18 -16.28
CA ARG A 201 15.08 -15.05 -16.87
C ARG A 201 16.51 -14.91 -16.41
N GLY A 202 16.86 -15.42 -15.23
CA GLY A 202 18.22 -15.40 -14.71
C GLY A 202 19.18 -16.38 -15.40
N GLY A 203 18.69 -17.17 -16.35
CA GLY A 203 19.30 -18.45 -16.68
C GLY A 203 19.10 -19.43 -15.53
N ALA A 204 18.98 -20.72 -15.85
CA ALA A 204 18.99 -21.77 -14.84
C ALA A 204 20.29 -21.67 -14.02
N TYR A 205 20.24 -20.99 -12.88
CA TYR A 205 21.16 -21.28 -11.79
C TYR A 205 20.55 -22.46 -11.08
N ASP A 206 21.13 -23.62 -11.39
CA ASP A 206 20.81 -24.91 -10.84
C ASP A 206 20.49 -24.83 -9.35
N VAL A 207 19.37 -25.48 -9.02
CA VAL A 207 19.15 -26.06 -7.70
C VAL A 207 20.26 -27.09 -7.51
N LEU A 208 21.38 -26.65 -6.94
CA LEU A 208 22.32 -27.54 -6.30
C LEU A 208 21.88 -27.65 -4.84
N GLU A 209 21.21 -28.76 -4.56
CA GLU A 209 21.24 -29.40 -3.23
C GLU A 209 22.68 -29.75 -2.82
#